data_AF-A0A524QUI6-F1
#
_entry.id   AF-A0A524QUI6-F1
#
_cell.length_a   1.000
_cell.length_b   1.000
_cell.length_c   1.000
_cell.angle_alpha   90.00
_cell.angle_beta   90.00
_cell.angle_gamma   90.00
#
_symmetry.space_group_name_H-M   'P 1'
#
loop_
_entity.id
_entity.type
_entity.pdbx_description
1 polymer ?
#
loop_
_entity_poly.entity_id
_entity_poly.type
_entity_poly.pdbx_seq_one_letter_code
_entity_poly.pdbx_strand_id
1 'polypeptide(L)'
;MNLELVIAVVYLACATLLFIIAFLIYQEDQRKRINRITALMFGFAAFGPLFYGLGMLGAETLTRGSALYNSVYIWELFFPQLVFFALCFPTETR
;
A
#
# COMPACT_ATOMS: atom_id res chain seq x y z
N MET A 1 -2.16 -3.04 28.04
CA MET A 1 -1.74 -3.30 26.65
C MET A 1 -0.64 -2.33 26.30
N ASN A 2 0.45 -2.79 25.69
CA ASN A 2 1.52 -1.90 25.26
C ASN A 2 0.99 -1.02 24.10
N LEU A 3 1.10 0.31 24.22
CA LEU A 3 0.60 1.26 23.22
C LEU A 3 1.19 0.98 21.83
N GLU A 4 2.46 0.61 21.76
CA GLU A 4 3.15 0.24 20.52
C GLU A 4 2.51 -0.95 19.82
N LEU A 5 2.06 -1.94 20.58
CA LEU A 5 1.38 -3.12 20.04
C LEU A 5 0.03 -2.73 19.45
N VAL A 6 -0.72 -1.84 20.10
CA VAL A 6 -1.99 -1.33 19.57
C VAL A 6 -1.77 -0.61 18.25
N ILE A 7 -0.78 0.29 18.21
CA ILE A 7 -0.44 1.04 17.00
C ILE A 7 -0.04 0.08 15.87
N ALA A 8 0.81 -0.91 16.15
CA ALA A 8 1.22 -1.90 15.17
C ALA A 8 0.04 -2.69 14.58
N VAL A 9 -0.89 -3.12 15.43
CA VAL A 9 -2.10 -3.83 15.00
C VAL A 9 -2.98 -2.93 14.11
N VAL A 10 -3.13 -1.65 14.46
CA VAL A 10 -3.87 -0.69 13.63
C VAL A 10 -3.23 -0.53 12.26
N TYR A 11 -1.91 -0.37 12.20
CA TYR A 11 -1.18 -0.30 10.94
C TYR A 11 -1.38 -1.56 10.07
N LEU A 12 -1.24 -2.76 10.66
CA LEU A 12 -1.46 -4.00 9.92
C LEU A 12 -2.91 -4.19 9.46
N ALA A 13 -3.88 -3.76 10.27
CA ALA A 13 -5.29 -3.76 9.88
C ALA A 13 -5.53 -2.82 8.68
N CYS A 14 -4.96 -1.61 8.70
CA CYS A 14 -5.02 -0.68 7.58
C CYS A 14 -4.36 -1.25 6.32
N ALA A 15 -3.18 -1.87 6.44
CA ALA A 15 -2.52 -2.52 5.31
C ALA A 15 -3.39 -3.62 4.70
N THR A 16 -3.99 -4.47 5.55
CA THR A 16 -4.89 -5.55 5.13
C THR A 16 -6.10 -4.98 4.40
N LEU A 17 -6.73 -3.94 4.94
CA LEU A 17 -7.88 -3.29 4.33
C LEU A 17 -7.53 -2.69 2.95
N LEU A 18 -6.38 -2.04 2.82
CA LEU A 18 -5.91 -1.50 1.54
C LEU A 18 -5.64 -2.60 0.50
N PHE A 19 -5.04 -3.73 0.90
CA PHE A 19 -4.85 -4.87 0.01
C PHE A 19 -6.18 -5.49 -0.43
N ILE A 20 -7.16 -5.60 0.47
CA ILE A 20 -8.51 -6.09 0.11
C ILE A 20 -9.15 -5.15 -0.90
N ILE A 21 -9.11 -3.84 -0.67
CA ILE A 21 -9.65 -2.85 -1.62
C ILE A 21 -8.96 -2.96 -2.98
N ALA A 22 -7.62 -3.01 -3.01
CA ALA A 22 -6.86 -3.19 -4.24
C ALA A 22 -7.30 -4.45 -5.00
N PHE A 23 -7.48 -5.55 -4.28
CA PHE A 23 -7.92 -6.82 -4.86
C PHE A 23 -9.35 -6.76 -5.41
N LEU A 24 -10.28 -6.14 -4.67
CA LEU A 24 -11.67 -5.97 -5.12
C LEU A 24 -11.76 -5.12 -6.38
N ILE A 25 -11.03 -4.00 -6.43
CA ILE A 25 -10.97 -3.13 -7.62
C ILE A 25 -10.39 -3.88 -8.82
N TYR A 26 -9.34 -4.67 -8.59
CA TYR A 26 -8.76 -5.50 -9.63
C TYR A 26 -9.74 -6.56 -10.14
N GLN A 27 -10.50 -7.20 -9.24
CA GLN A 27 -11.49 -8.22 -9.61
C GLN A 27 -12.71 -7.66 -10.37
N GLU A 28 -13.13 -6.42 -10.09
CA GLU A 28 -14.32 -5.83 -10.68
C GLU A 28 -14.29 -5.85 -12.22
N ASP A 29 -13.18 -5.40 -12.82
CA ASP A 29 -12.95 -5.50 -14.26
C ASP A 29 -11.45 -5.40 -14.57
N GLN A 30 -10.82 -6.56 -14.74
CA GLN A 30 -9.39 -6.66 -14.99
C GLN A 30 -8.97 -6.06 -16.35
N ARG A 31 -9.91 -5.90 -17.30
CA ARG A 31 -9.60 -5.37 -18.64
C ARG A 31 -9.50 -3.85 -18.59
N LYS A 32 -10.30 -3.20 -17.75
CA LYS A 32 -10.24 -1.75 -17.55
C LYS A 32 -8.85 -1.34 -17.04
N ARG A 33 -8.19 -0.49 -17.81
CA ARG A 33 -6.86 0.04 -17.47
C ARG A 33 -6.93 0.83 -16.17
N ILE A 34 -7.96 1.66 -15.99
CA ILE A 34 -8.16 2.42 -14.77
C ILE A 34 -8.29 1.56 -13.51
N ASN A 35 -8.96 0.40 -13.58
CA ASN A 35 -9.07 -0.52 -12.45
C ASN A 35 -7.71 -1.12 -12.08
N ARG A 36 -6.89 -1.48 -13.08
CA ARG A 36 -5.53 -1.95 -12.85
C ARG A 36 -4.63 -0.89 -12.22
N ILE A 37 -4.71 0.35 -12.70
CA ILE A 37 -3.93 1.48 -12.16
C ILE A 37 -4.33 1.75 -10.71
N THR A 38 -5.64 1.86 -10.46
CA THR A 38 -6.18 2.13 -9.14
C THR A 38 -5.85 0.99 -8.15
N ALA A 39 -5.96 -0.27 -8.59
CA ALA A 39 -5.56 -1.42 -7.79
C ALA A 39 -4.07 -1.40 -7.43
N LEU A 40 -3.19 -1.10 -8.39
CA LEU A 40 -1.75 -0.96 -8.12
C LEU A 40 -1.47 0.21 -7.18
N MET A 41 -2.18 1.33 -7.34
CA MET A 41 -2.05 2.50 -6.46
C MET A 41 -2.38 2.13 -5.00
N PHE A 42 -3.51 1.48 -4.75
CA PHE A 42 -3.87 1.00 -3.40
C PHE A 42 -2.93 -0.10 -2.89
N GLY A 43 -2.43 -0.97 -3.78
CA GLY A 43 -1.43 -1.98 -3.44
C GLY A 43 -0.11 -1.36 -2.96
N PHE A 44 0.38 -0.31 -3.63
CA PHE A 44 1.57 0.41 -3.18
C PHE A 44 1.32 1.19 -1.88
N ALA A 45 0.15 1.79 -1.73
CA ALA A 45 -0.24 2.46 -0.48
C ALA A 45 -0.26 1.48 0.71
N ALA A 46 -0.61 0.21 0.51
CA ALA A 46 -0.66 -0.79 1.57
C ALA A 46 0.72 -1.18 2.13
N PHE A 47 1.80 -1.04 1.35
CA PHE A 47 3.15 -1.37 1.80
C PHE A 47 3.67 -0.46 2.91
N GLY A 48 3.29 0.82 2.92
CA GLY A 48 3.67 1.77 3.98
C GLY A 48 3.25 1.30 5.38
N PRO A 49 1.94 1.13 5.66
CA PRO A 49 1.47 0.63 6.94
C PRO A 49 1.90 -0.83 7.20
N LEU A 50 2.08 -1.65 6.16
CA LEU A 50 2.60 -3.02 6.33
C LEU A 50 4.01 -3.01 6.94
N PHE A 51 4.98 -2.33 6.32
CA PHE A 51 6.37 -2.32 6.79
C PHE A 51 6.52 -1.57 8.11
N TYR A 52 5.75 -0.50 8.32
CA TYR A 52 5.74 0.22 9.60
C TYR A 52 5.20 -0.67 10.74
N GLY A 53 4.07 -1.35 10.52
CA GLY A 53 3.50 -2.29 11.49
C GLY A 53 4.45 -3.44 11.81
N LEU A 54 5.10 -4.02 10.80
CA LEU A 54 6.10 -5.09 10.99
C LEU A 54 7.32 -4.60 11.79
N GLY A 55 7.84 -3.41 11.49
CA GLY A 55 8.96 -2.81 12.23
C GLY A 55 8.62 -2.57 13.71
N MET A 56 7.37 -2.18 14.02
CA MET A 56 6.92 -2.02 15.41
C MET A 56 6.76 -3.35 16.16
N LEU A 57 6.48 -4.46 15.47
CA LEU A 57 6.38 -5.79 16.10
C LEU A 57 7.74 -6.46 16.35
N GLY A 58 8.85 -5.79 16.05
CA GLY A 58 10.20 -6.29 16.34
C GLY A 58 10.84 -7.06 15.19
N ALA A 59 10.30 -6.98 13.97
CA ALA A 59 11.04 -7.37 12.77
C ALA A 59 12.12 -6.32 12.48
N GLU A 60 13.19 -6.33 13.29
CA GLU A 60 14.24 -5.30 13.34
C GLU A 60 13.69 -3.89 13.58
N THR A 61 14.10 -3.22 14.66
CA THR A 61 13.95 -1.75 14.70
C THR A 61 14.53 -1.23 13.39
N LEU A 62 13.74 -0.45 12.64
CA LEU A 62 14.05 0.08 11.30
C LEU A 62 15.40 0.80 11.31
N THR A 63 16.47 0.02 11.24
CA THR A 63 17.84 0.46 11.38
C THR A 63 18.34 0.75 9.98
N ARG A 64 19.01 1.89 9.82
CA ARG A 64 19.54 2.30 8.52
C ARG A 64 20.46 1.19 7.99
N GLY A 65 20.09 0.61 6.85
CA GLY A 65 20.83 -0.49 6.21
C GLY A 65 20.13 -1.86 6.30
N SER A 66 19.07 -2.01 7.09
CA SER A 66 18.30 -3.27 7.06
C SER A 66 17.49 -3.41 5.76
N ALA A 67 17.29 -4.65 5.33
CA ALA A 67 16.46 -4.94 4.16
C ALA A 67 15.02 -4.42 4.35
N LEU A 68 14.51 -4.46 5.58
CA LEU A 68 13.18 -3.94 5.92
C LEU A 68 13.12 -2.41 5.83
N TYR A 69 14.18 -1.69 6.27
CA TYR A 69 14.28 -0.24 6.10
C TYR A 69 14.23 0.17 4.63
N ASN A 70 14.98 -0.53 3.77
CA ASN A 70 14.98 -0.27 2.34
C ASN A 70 13.64 -0.61 1.68
N SER A 71 12.93 -1.61 2.21
CA SER A 71 11.62 -2.03 1.70
C SER A 71 10.52 -1.02 1.97
N VAL A 72 10.68 -0.15 2.99
CA VAL A 72 9.73 0.94 3.27
C VAL A 72 9.52 1.77 2.00
N TYR A 73 10.58 2.12 1.27
CA TYR A 73 10.52 2.95 0.05
C TYR A 73 9.64 2.40 -1.08
N ILE A 74 9.24 1.12 -1.04
CA ILE A 74 8.29 0.55 -2.00
C ILE A 74 6.96 1.30 -1.97
N TRP A 75 6.57 1.86 -0.82
CA TRP A 75 5.36 2.66 -0.69
C TRP A 75 5.37 3.90 -1.59
N GLU A 76 6.54 4.45 -1.91
CA GLU A 76 6.67 5.66 -2.74
C GLU A 76 6.23 5.43 -4.18
N LEU A 77 6.14 4.18 -4.64
CA LEU A 77 5.55 3.83 -5.93
C LEU A 77 4.06 4.20 -6.02
N PHE A 78 3.43 4.55 -4.89
CA PHE A 78 2.14 5.21 -4.86
C PHE A 78 2.13 6.50 -5.69
N PHE A 79 3.16 7.36 -5.58
CA PHE A 79 3.14 8.68 -6.21
C PHE A 79 3.16 8.62 -7.75
N PRO A 80 4.06 7.84 -8.40
CA PRO A 80 3.98 7.64 -9.84
C PRO A 80 2.65 7.05 -10.29
N GLN A 81 2.06 6.13 -9.52
CA GLN A 81 0.74 5.58 -9.86
C GLN A 81 -0.39 6.58 -9.71
N LEU A 82 -0.32 7.48 -8.71
CA LEU A 82 -1.27 8.57 -8.55
C LEU A 82 -1.22 9.53 -9.75
N VAL A 83 -0.01 9.87 -10.21
CA VAL A 83 0.17 10.68 -11.44
C VAL A 83 -0.40 9.95 -12.65
N PHE A 84 -0.12 8.66 -12.79
CA PHE A 84 -0.64 7.87 -13.90
C PHE A 84 -2.17 7.75 -13.87
N PHE A 85 -2.76 7.58 -12.68
CA PHE A 85 -4.20 7.62 -12.47
C PHE A 85 -4.79 8.96 -12.93
N ALA A 86 -4.19 10.08 -12.51
CA ALA A 86 -4.64 11.42 -12.88
C ALA A 86 -4.53 11.71 -14.38
N LEU A 87 -3.64 11.02 -15.10
CA LEU A 87 -3.52 11.13 -16.56
C LEU A 87 -4.55 10.29 -17.32
N CYS A 88 -5.08 9.21 -16.71
CA CYS A 88 -6.06 8.32 -17.35
C CYS A 88 -7.51 8.70 -17.01
N PHE A 89 -7.76 9.18 -15.80
CA PHE A 89 -9.09 9.64 -15.35
C PHE A 89 -9.28 11.14 -15.65
N PRO A 90 -10.43 11.61 -16.17
CA PRO A 90 -11.67 10.87 -16.51
C PRO A 90 -11.76 10.45 -17.99
N THR A 91 -10.68 10.59 -18.76
CA THR A 91 -10.69 10.36 -20.22
C THR A 91 -11.05 8.93 -20.63
N GLU A 92 -10.72 7.93 -19.81
CA GLU A 92 -11.19 6.54 -19.99
C GLU A 92 -12.60 6.38 -19.38
N THR A 93 -13.60 6.97 -20.04
CA THR A 93 -15.03 6.79 -19.72
C THR A 93 -15.72 6.00 -20.84
N ARG A 94 -15.44 4.69 -20.95
CA ARG A 94 -16.33 3.69 -21.58
C ARG A 94 -15.79 2.27 -21.44
#